data_AF-A0A3M2BEI4-F1
#
_entry.id   AF-A0A3M2BEI4-F1
#
_cell.length_a   1.000
_cell.length_b   1.000
_cell.length_c   1.000
_cell.angle_alpha   90.00
_cell.angle_beta   90.00
_cell.angle_gamma   90.00
#
_symmetry.space_group_name_H-M   'P 1'
#
loop_
_entity.id
_entity.type
_entity.pdbx_description
1 polymer ?
#
loop_
_entity_poly.entity_id
_entity_poly.type
_entity_poly.pdbx_seq_one_letter_code
_entity_poly.pdbx_strand_id
1 'polypeptide(L)'
;MRRAIAITCVVLPAVLTACTHRENQPPPSGYPTTVRSESDLGSLVLSLSAAELTTVDRLEVRLTLSRSAGVAAGELAFEPEAAGWTVISHTASSPRLEADGSVHTTWTWMLEPFLDGQYTIPSASVELHDAAHSTLLSTPAQQVSVASVLQGDEATLA
;
A
#
# COMPACT_ATOMS: atom_id res chain seq x y z
N MET A 1 2.57 -31.80 60.14
CA MET A 1 3.97 -31.35 59.93
C MET A 1 3.93 -29.92 59.38
N ARG A 2 4.50 -28.97 60.13
CA ARG A 2 4.47 -27.53 59.85
C ARG A 2 5.64 -27.18 58.92
N ARG A 3 5.41 -26.51 57.78
CA ARG A 3 6.48 -25.96 56.95
C ARG A 3 6.24 -24.47 56.71
N ALA A 4 7.29 -23.71 56.99
CA ALA A 4 7.33 -22.27 57.18
C ALA A 4 7.25 -21.50 55.86
N ILE A 5 6.53 -20.38 55.88
CA ILE A 5 6.40 -19.42 54.79
C ILE A 5 7.49 -18.36 55.02
N ALA A 6 8.49 -18.31 54.15
CA ALA A 6 9.52 -17.27 54.15
C ALA A 6 9.04 -16.07 53.33
N ILE A 7 8.64 -15.01 54.04
CA ILE A 7 8.26 -13.71 53.47
C ILE A 7 9.57 -12.98 53.13
N THR A 8 9.84 -12.83 51.83
CA THR A 8 10.97 -12.02 51.34
C THR A 8 10.40 -10.68 50.87
N CYS A 9 10.62 -9.63 51.67
CA CYS A 9 10.37 -8.24 51.30
C CYS A 9 11.39 -7.82 50.23
N VAL A 10 10.94 -7.66 48.99
CA VAL A 10 11.71 -7.00 47.94
C VAL A 10 11.33 -5.52 47.91
N VAL A 11 12.30 -4.67 48.24
CA VAL A 11 12.25 -3.22 48.13
C VAL A 11 12.15 -2.84 46.66
N LEU A 12 11.04 -2.23 46.24
CA LEU A 12 10.87 -1.68 44.89
C LEU A 12 11.55 -0.31 44.81
N PRO A 13 12.60 -0.12 44.00
CA PRO A 13 13.09 1.22 43.69
C PRO A 13 12.13 1.92 42.73
N ALA A 14 11.71 3.13 43.10
CA ALA A 14 10.95 4.05 42.26
C ALA A 14 11.82 4.49 41.07
N VAL A 15 11.49 3.99 39.87
CA VAL A 15 12.11 4.45 38.62
C VAL A 15 11.41 5.72 38.17
N LEU A 16 12.10 6.85 38.40
CA LEU A 16 11.74 8.17 37.90
C LEU A 16 11.88 8.20 36.37
N THR A 17 10.78 8.55 35.71
CA THR A 17 10.71 9.43 34.52
C THR A 17 11.92 9.49 33.60
N ALA A 18 11.85 8.72 32.52
CA ALA A 18 12.33 9.20 31.23
C ALA A 18 11.12 9.27 30.30
N CYS A 19 10.49 10.45 30.25
CA CYS A 19 9.71 10.84 29.07
C CYS A 19 10.72 11.00 27.95
N THR A 20 11.11 9.89 27.32
CA THR A 20 11.86 9.91 26.08
C THR A 20 10.99 10.62 25.08
N HIS A 21 11.35 11.88 24.81
CA HIS A 21 10.98 12.62 23.62
C HIS A 21 11.13 11.63 22.47
N ARG A 22 9.99 11.16 21.94
CA ARG A 22 9.96 10.33 20.75
C ARG A 22 10.41 11.26 19.64
N GLU A 23 11.72 11.25 19.41
CA GLU A 23 12.35 11.91 18.29
C GLU A 23 11.50 11.53 17.08
N ASN A 24 10.98 12.55 16.41
CA ASN A 24 10.08 12.43 15.29
C ASN A 24 10.93 11.82 14.17
N GLN A 25 11.10 10.50 14.22
CA GLN A 25 11.93 9.76 13.29
C GLN A 25 11.32 10.04 11.93
N PRO A 26 12.04 10.77 11.04
CA PRO A 26 11.51 11.02 9.72
C PRO A 26 11.12 9.68 9.11
N PRO A 27 9.94 9.58 8.49
CA PRO A 27 9.47 8.33 7.91
C PRO A 27 10.59 7.74 7.03
N PRO A 28 10.78 6.41 7.05
CA PRO A 28 11.84 5.76 6.29
C PRO A 28 11.78 6.26 4.84
N SER A 29 12.90 6.82 4.37
CA SER A 29 13.01 7.37 3.04
C SER A 29 12.84 6.26 2.00
N GLY A 30 11.75 6.33 1.24
CA GLY A 30 11.49 5.52 0.05
C GLY A 30 10.54 4.35 0.29
N TYR A 31 9.24 4.58 0.14
CA TYR A 31 8.31 3.48 -0.16
C TYR A 31 8.54 3.01 -1.60
N PRO A 32 8.54 1.69 -1.87
CA PRO A 32 8.64 1.21 -3.24
C PRO A 32 7.46 1.75 -4.03
N THR A 33 7.71 2.37 -5.19
CA THR A 33 6.65 2.80 -6.11
C THR A 33 6.16 1.65 -6.99
N THR A 34 6.73 0.46 -6.87
CA THR A 34 6.32 -0.72 -7.63
C THR A 34 6.35 -1.96 -6.75
N VAL A 35 5.27 -2.72 -6.77
CA VAL A 35 5.16 -4.05 -6.16
C VAL A 35 4.58 -5.04 -7.15
N ARG A 36 4.85 -6.32 -6.93
CA ARG A 36 4.48 -7.39 -7.84
C ARG A 36 4.02 -8.63 -7.09
N SER A 37 3.07 -9.34 -7.69
CA SER A 37 2.67 -10.71 -7.38
C SER A 37 2.89 -11.59 -8.61
N GLU A 38 3.48 -12.77 -8.45
CA GLU A 38 3.80 -13.69 -9.54
C GLU A 38 3.30 -15.10 -9.24
N SER A 39 2.95 -15.82 -10.30
CA SER A 39 2.58 -17.24 -10.32
C SER A 39 3.05 -17.86 -11.63
N ASP A 40 2.83 -19.15 -11.79
CA ASP A 40 2.99 -19.88 -13.05
C ASP A 40 2.01 -19.42 -14.15
N LEU A 41 0.82 -18.93 -13.76
CA LEU A 41 -0.22 -18.48 -14.71
C LEU A 41 -0.07 -17.02 -15.15
N GLY A 42 0.74 -16.22 -14.45
CA GLY A 42 0.94 -14.82 -14.76
C GLY A 42 1.48 -13.97 -13.61
N SER A 43 1.55 -12.67 -13.83
CA SER A 43 2.02 -11.67 -12.88
C SER A 43 1.12 -10.44 -12.85
N LEU A 44 0.92 -9.88 -11.65
CA LEU A 44 0.23 -8.62 -11.42
C LEU A 44 1.21 -7.61 -10.85
N VAL A 45 1.38 -6.48 -11.51
CA VAL A 45 2.27 -5.38 -11.09
C VAL A 45 1.45 -4.16 -10.74
N LEU A 46 1.63 -3.61 -9.55
CA LEU A 46 1.10 -2.31 -9.14
C LEU A 46 2.25 -1.30 -9.18
N SER A 47 2.04 -0.18 -9.87
CA SER A 47 2.98 0.93 -9.94
C SER A 47 2.31 2.24 -9.55
N LEU A 48 3.02 3.07 -8.80
CA LEU A 48 2.65 4.40 -8.37
C LEU A 48 3.51 5.42 -9.08
N SER A 49 2.95 6.57 -9.43
CA SER A 49 3.76 7.69 -9.95
C SER A 49 4.69 8.29 -8.89
N ALA A 50 4.30 8.24 -7.61
CA ALA A 50 5.08 8.73 -6.48
C ALA A 50 4.69 8.03 -5.17
N ALA A 51 5.61 8.05 -4.20
CA ALA A 51 5.38 7.63 -2.81
C ALA A 51 5.13 8.80 -1.85
N GLU A 52 5.39 10.02 -2.32
CA GLU A 52 5.24 11.28 -1.58
C GLU A 52 4.51 12.26 -2.49
N LEU A 53 3.50 12.93 -1.94
CA LEU A 53 2.61 13.86 -2.62
C LEU A 53 2.36 15.07 -1.73
N THR A 54 1.81 16.12 -2.31
CA THR A 54 1.15 17.21 -1.60
C THR A 54 -0.37 17.11 -1.76
N THR A 55 -1.13 17.86 -0.98
CA THR A 55 -2.61 17.90 -1.06
C THR A 55 -3.15 18.41 -2.40
N VAL A 56 -2.32 18.96 -3.27
CA VAL A 56 -2.72 19.41 -4.63
C VAL A 56 -2.23 18.47 -5.73
N ASP A 57 -1.42 17.46 -5.38
CA ASP A 57 -0.92 16.48 -6.34
C ASP A 57 -1.93 15.37 -6.58
N ARG A 58 -1.80 14.71 -7.73
CA ARG A 58 -2.56 13.51 -8.07
C ARG A 58 -1.63 12.32 -8.18
N LEU A 59 -2.13 11.18 -7.74
CA LEU A 59 -1.44 9.91 -7.83
C LEU A 59 -1.97 9.12 -9.02
N GLU A 60 -1.08 8.77 -9.96
CA GLU A 60 -1.39 7.74 -10.94
C GLU A 60 -1.07 6.37 -10.34
N VAL A 61 -2.08 5.50 -10.29
CA VAL A 61 -1.92 4.08 -9.95
C VAL A 61 -2.12 3.26 -11.21
N ARG A 62 -1.13 2.45 -11.56
CA ARG A 62 -1.17 1.57 -12.71
C ARG A 62 -1.08 0.11 -12.26
N LEU A 63 -2.07 -0.69 -12.62
CA LEU A 63 -2.04 -2.14 -12.49
C LEU A 63 -1.84 -2.76 -13.86
N THR A 64 -0.84 -3.62 -13.99
CA THR A 64 -0.59 -4.38 -15.22
C THR A 64 -0.64 -5.87 -14.90
N LEU A 65 -1.59 -6.55 -15.52
CA LEU A 65 -1.67 -8.01 -15.54
C LEU A 65 -1.02 -8.51 -16.82
N SER A 66 -0.05 -9.42 -16.67
CA SER A 66 0.48 -10.26 -17.75
C SER A 66 0.16 -11.71 -17.43
N ARG A 67 -0.33 -12.46 -18.40
CA ARG A 67 -0.68 -13.89 -18.28
C ARG A 67 -0.42 -14.61 -19.59
N SER A 68 -0.22 -15.91 -19.56
CA SER A 68 -0.05 -16.71 -20.78
C SER A 68 -1.32 -16.75 -21.62
N ALA A 69 -1.19 -16.89 -22.95
CA ALA A 69 -2.34 -17.18 -23.80
C ALA A 69 -3.07 -18.45 -23.34
N GLY A 70 -4.40 -18.42 -23.35
CA GLY A 70 -5.25 -19.52 -22.87
C GLY A 70 -5.57 -19.47 -21.37
N VAL A 71 -4.91 -18.60 -20.59
CA VAL A 71 -5.28 -18.31 -19.20
C VAL A 71 -6.37 -17.25 -19.17
N ALA A 72 -7.47 -17.55 -18.48
CA ALA A 72 -8.53 -16.58 -18.21
C ALA A 72 -8.25 -15.84 -16.89
N ALA A 73 -8.77 -14.63 -16.75
CA ALA A 73 -8.74 -13.88 -15.50
C ALA A 73 -10.16 -13.48 -15.14
N GLY A 74 -10.44 -13.55 -13.85
CA GLY A 74 -11.63 -12.98 -13.25
C GLY A 74 -11.58 -11.46 -13.19
N GLU A 75 -12.49 -10.92 -12.39
CA GLU A 75 -12.58 -9.50 -12.12
C GLU A 75 -11.38 -9.02 -11.26
N LEU A 76 -10.91 -7.82 -11.54
CA LEU A 76 -9.92 -7.15 -10.71
C LEU A 76 -10.62 -6.55 -9.49
N ALA A 77 -10.25 -6.99 -8.29
CA ALA A 77 -10.65 -6.35 -7.06
C ALA A 77 -9.61 -5.28 -6.66
N PHE A 78 -10.00 -4.01 -6.72
CA PHE A 78 -9.20 -2.87 -6.28
C PHE A 78 -10.12 -1.70 -5.91
N GLU A 79 -10.18 -1.35 -4.62
CA GLU A 79 -11.16 -0.41 -4.07
C GLU A 79 -10.46 0.78 -3.35
N PRO A 80 -9.85 1.73 -4.10
CA PRO A 80 -9.12 2.84 -3.50
C PRO A 80 -10.02 3.80 -2.69
N GLU A 81 -11.30 3.92 -3.04
CA GLU A 81 -12.27 4.76 -2.30
C GLU A 81 -12.48 4.29 -0.86
N ALA A 82 -12.50 2.97 -0.64
CA ALA A 82 -12.60 2.38 0.71
C ALA A 82 -11.37 2.71 1.58
N ALA A 83 -10.24 3.06 0.96
CA ALA A 83 -9.02 3.50 1.62
C ALA A 83 -8.90 5.03 1.76
N GLY A 84 -9.98 5.78 1.45
CA GLY A 84 -10.04 7.23 1.64
C GLY A 84 -9.56 8.06 0.44
N TRP A 85 -9.31 7.44 -0.71
CA TRP A 85 -8.95 8.16 -1.94
C TRP A 85 -10.19 8.66 -2.69
N THR A 86 -10.08 9.84 -3.29
CA THR A 86 -11.06 10.26 -4.30
C THR A 86 -10.61 9.77 -5.68
N VAL A 87 -11.46 9.00 -6.37
CA VAL A 87 -11.16 8.53 -7.74
C VAL A 87 -11.59 9.60 -8.74
N ILE A 88 -10.60 10.22 -9.40
CA ILE A 88 -10.84 11.23 -10.43
C ILE A 88 -11.17 10.57 -11.77
N SER A 89 -10.44 9.51 -12.11
CA SER A 89 -10.69 8.74 -13.32
C SER A 89 -10.20 7.30 -13.16
N HIS A 90 -10.82 6.42 -13.94
CA HIS A 90 -10.43 5.03 -14.08
C HIS A 90 -10.52 4.65 -15.56
N THR A 91 -9.48 4.02 -16.07
CA THR A 91 -9.45 3.48 -17.44
C THR A 91 -8.88 2.08 -17.44
N ALA A 92 -9.43 1.23 -18.30
CA ALA A 92 -8.93 -0.11 -18.55
C ALA A 92 -8.60 -0.26 -20.04
N SER A 93 -7.42 -0.79 -20.35
CA SER A 93 -7.06 -1.15 -21.72
C SER A 93 -7.78 -2.43 -22.12
N SER A 94 -8.13 -2.57 -23.40
CA SER A 94 -8.46 -3.89 -23.94
C SER A 94 -7.25 -4.84 -23.79
N PRO A 95 -7.48 -6.14 -23.53
CA PRO A 95 -6.39 -7.12 -23.51
C PRO A 95 -5.65 -7.15 -24.84
N ARG A 96 -4.32 -7.19 -24.80
CA ARG A 96 -3.45 -7.26 -25.99
C ARG A 96 -2.58 -8.48 -25.94
N LEU A 97 -2.50 -9.23 -27.04
CA LEU A 97 -1.56 -10.34 -27.20
C LEU A 97 -0.21 -9.75 -27.64
N GLU A 98 0.83 -9.98 -26.85
CA GLU A 98 2.19 -9.56 -27.13
C GLU A 98 2.94 -10.61 -27.98
N ALA A 99 4.08 -10.22 -28.54
CA ALA A 99 4.87 -11.07 -29.44
C ALA A 99 5.43 -12.34 -28.75
N ASP A 100 5.55 -12.32 -27.42
CA ASP A 100 5.98 -13.45 -26.61
C ASP A 100 4.84 -14.43 -26.27
N GLY A 101 3.62 -14.17 -26.76
CA GLY A 101 2.43 -14.98 -26.50
C GLY A 101 1.74 -14.69 -25.18
N SER A 102 2.19 -13.68 -24.42
CA SER A 102 1.50 -13.21 -23.23
C SER A 102 0.35 -12.27 -23.59
N VAL A 103 -0.67 -12.21 -22.72
CA VAL A 103 -1.80 -11.28 -22.82
C VAL A 103 -1.66 -10.24 -21.72
N HIS A 104 -1.58 -8.97 -22.13
CA HIS A 104 -1.44 -7.83 -21.25
C HIS A 104 -2.76 -7.05 -21.12
N THR A 105 -3.14 -6.75 -19.88
CA THR A 105 -4.23 -5.83 -19.54
C THR A 105 -3.71 -4.80 -18.55
N THR A 106 -3.99 -3.53 -18.78
CA THR A 106 -3.61 -2.44 -17.88
C THR A 106 -4.83 -1.68 -17.41
N TRP A 107 -4.88 -1.40 -16.11
CA TRP A 107 -5.83 -0.48 -15.52
C TRP A 107 -5.07 0.70 -14.93
N THR A 108 -5.63 1.90 -15.08
CA THR A 108 -5.05 3.14 -14.58
C THR A 108 -6.09 3.91 -13.81
N TRP A 109 -5.77 4.28 -12.56
CA TRP A 109 -6.55 5.19 -11.74
C TRP A 109 -5.79 6.49 -11.55
N MET A 110 -6.52 7.59 -11.59
CA MET A 110 -6.04 8.88 -11.10
C MET A 110 -6.72 9.14 -9.75
N LEU A 111 -5.92 9.22 -8.69
CA LEU A 111 -6.39 9.39 -7.32
C LEU A 111 -5.98 10.76 -6.78
N GLU A 112 -6.84 11.33 -5.94
CA GLU A 112 -6.58 12.59 -5.25
C GLU A 112 -6.76 12.38 -3.74
N PRO A 113 -5.80 12.85 -2.91
CA PRO A 113 -5.96 12.80 -1.46
C PRO A 113 -6.87 13.94 -0.99
N PHE A 114 -7.61 13.72 0.10
CA PHE A 114 -8.52 14.74 0.64
C PHE A 114 -7.83 15.71 1.61
N LEU A 115 -6.95 15.19 2.46
CA LEU A 115 -6.18 15.91 3.48
C LEU A 115 -4.73 15.43 3.50
N ASP A 116 -3.85 16.13 4.20
CA ASP A 116 -2.51 15.65 4.52
C ASP A 116 -2.56 14.46 5.49
N GLY A 117 -1.54 13.61 5.42
CA GLY A 117 -1.45 12.40 6.22
C GLY A 117 -0.84 11.21 5.48
N GLN A 118 -0.95 10.04 6.07
CA GLN A 118 -0.52 8.78 5.46
C GLN A 118 -1.73 8.07 4.86
N TYR A 119 -1.65 7.76 3.57
CA TYR A 119 -2.66 7.02 2.83
C TYR A 119 -2.14 5.64 2.48
N THR A 120 -3.05 4.68 2.45
CA THR A 120 -2.75 3.33 1.96
C THR A 120 -3.39 3.13 0.59
N ILE A 121 -2.59 2.72 -0.38
CA ILE A 121 -3.08 2.11 -1.62
C ILE A 121 -3.42 0.66 -1.30
N PRO A 122 -4.68 0.23 -1.47
CA PRO A 122 -5.08 -1.10 -1.07
C PRO A 122 -4.39 -2.17 -1.92
N SER A 123 -4.39 -3.41 -1.43
CA SER A 123 -4.03 -4.56 -2.24
C SER A 123 -4.93 -4.67 -3.46
N ALA A 124 -4.36 -5.05 -4.60
CA ALA A 124 -5.11 -5.40 -5.79
C ALA A 124 -5.04 -6.90 -6.00
N SER A 125 -6.15 -7.54 -6.33
CA SER A 125 -6.17 -8.98 -6.57
C SER A 125 -6.98 -9.39 -7.80
N VAL A 126 -6.51 -10.42 -8.48
CA VAL A 126 -7.18 -11.03 -9.62
C VAL A 126 -6.99 -12.54 -9.60
N GLU A 127 -8.07 -13.28 -9.79
CA GLU A 127 -8.00 -14.74 -9.94
C GLU A 127 -7.65 -15.08 -11.39
N LEU A 128 -6.65 -15.92 -11.58
CA LEU A 128 -6.29 -16.52 -12.86
C LEU A 128 -6.69 -17.99 -12.84
N HIS A 129 -7.15 -18.50 -13.98
CA HIS A 129 -7.48 -19.92 -14.12
C HIS A 129 -7.20 -20.41 -15.54
N ASP A 130 -6.78 -21.66 -15.62
CA ASP A 130 -6.68 -22.43 -16.85
C ASP A 130 -7.55 -23.69 -16.76
N ALA A 131 -7.29 -24.68 -17.61
CA ALA A 131 -8.05 -25.93 -17.61
C ALA A 131 -7.70 -26.87 -16.42
N ALA A 132 -6.57 -26.65 -15.75
CA ALA A 132 -6.02 -27.53 -14.71
C ALA A 132 -6.22 -26.96 -13.30
N HIS A 133 -6.03 -25.66 -13.08
CA HIS A 133 -6.12 -25.03 -11.75
C HIS A 133 -6.45 -23.53 -11.80
N SER A 134 -6.70 -22.95 -10.62
CA SER A 134 -6.79 -21.51 -10.40
C SER A 134 -5.78 -21.01 -9.38
N THR A 135 -5.41 -19.74 -9.47
CA THR A 135 -4.51 -19.06 -8.54
C THR A 135 -4.93 -17.61 -8.34
N LEU A 136 -4.75 -17.08 -7.12
CA LEU A 136 -5.01 -15.68 -6.81
C LEU A 136 -3.70 -14.90 -6.83
N LEU A 137 -3.59 -13.94 -7.74
CA LEU A 137 -2.55 -12.92 -7.65
C LEU A 137 -3.04 -11.80 -6.74
N SER A 138 -2.19 -11.38 -5.81
CA SER A 138 -2.48 -10.27 -4.90
C SER A 138 -1.23 -9.44 -4.63
N THR A 139 -1.30 -8.14 -4.92
CA THR A 139 -0.22 -7.20 -4.57
C THR A 139 -0.29 -6.81 -3.10
N PRO A 140 0.84 -6.54 -2.44
CA PRO A 140 0.81 -5.93 -1.12
C PRO A 140 0.27 -4.50 -1.20
N ALA A 141 -0.38 -4.04 -0.13
CA ALA A 141 -0.75 -2.64 0.03
C ALA A 141 0.50 -1.75 0.09
N GLN A 142 0.39 -0.51 -0.40
CA GLN A 142 1.49 0.46 -0.42
C GLN A 142 1.15 1.72 0.37
N GLN A 143 2.14 2.32 1.02
CA GLN A 143 1.96 3.58 1.74
C GLN A 143 2.34 4.76 0.86
N VAL A 144 1.58 5.85 0.97
CA VAL A 144 1.81 7.13 0.30
C VAL A 144 1.69 8.25 1.32
N SER A 145 2.72 9.08 1.42
CA SER A 145 2.74 10.22 2.32
C SER A 145 2.21 11.45 1.61
N VAL A 146 1.28 12.18 2.21
CA VAL A 146 0.69 13.41 1.67
C VAL A 146 0.99 14.57 2.61
N ALA A 147 1.68 15.59 2.12
CA ALA A 147 1.99 16.82 2.85
C ALA A 147 1.02 17.95 2.51
N SER A 148 0.69 18.78 3.49
CA SER A 148 -0.11 19.98 3.25
C SER A 148 0.73 21.07 2.58
N VAL A 149 0.18 21.72 1.56
CA VAL A 149 0.80 22.91 0.96
C VAL A 149 0.69 24.16 1.85
N LEU A 150 -0.16 24.13 2.89
CA LEU A 150 -0.45 25.30 3.74
C LEU A 150 0.46 25.42 4.98
N GLN A 151 1.23 24.38 5.33
CA GLN A 151 2.05 24.36 6.55
C GLN A 151 3.30 25.26 6.48
N GLY A 152 3.55 25.93 5.35
CA GLY A 152 4.66 26.89 5.19
C GLY A 152 4.36 28.31 5.64
N ASP A 153 3.10 28.64 5.97
CA ASP A 153 2.63 30.01 6.18
C ASP A 153 2.19 30.31 7.63
N GLU A 154 2.68 29.54 8.61
CA GLU A 154 2.72 30.02 10.00
C GLU A 154 3.86 31.05 10.12
N ALA A 155 3.64 32.20 9.47
CA ALA A 155 4.40 33.41 9.67
C ALA A 155 4.36 33.75 11.16
N THR A 156 5.47 33.47 11.82
CA THR A 156 5.91 33.99 13.11
C THR A 156 5.29 35.37 13.39
N LEU A 157 4.15 35.39 14.09
CA LEU A 157 3.65 36.61 14.71
C LEU A 157 4.45 36.76 16.01
N ALA A 158 5.64 37.33 15.87
CA ALA A 158 6.45 37.84 16.98
C ALA A 158 5.92 39.19 17.45
#